data_AF-A0A957F701-F1
#
_entry.id   AF-A0A957F701-F1
#
_cell.length_a   1.000
_cell.length_b   1.000
_cell.length_c   1.000
_cell.angle_alpha   90.00
_cell.angle_beta   90.00
_cell.angle_gamma   90.00
#
_symmetry.space_group_name_H-M   'P 1'
#
loop_
_entity.id
_entity.type
_entity.pdbx_description
1 polymer ?
#
loop_
_entity_poly.entity_id
_entity_poly.type
_entity_poly.pdbx_seq_one_letter_code
_entity_poly.pdbx_strand_id
1 'polypeptide(L)'
;MTLEFEKLHDRLNEMARVTAQRQQDRGSYVDELLALLRAHARSWPRIALALDTADARADQKYYRAARPFSDQEPLDQGIDPPPAPEVATIIATDGSQIMPDRHAAYLYYLVNIGGIVYFHGDGRPPHPFTQPELRFPRDEADDADFLLSSGAVSIERDKQEIQTLANTAWNLRDAAAPRLGILDQRLLYWPIGGSEGQINEDVAVWLRGMTKVRDSGALLAGYIDRPL
;
A
#
# COMPACT_ATOMS: atom_id res chain seq x y z
N MET A 1 10.58 33.31 10.01
CA MET A 1 10.18 33.75 8.66
C MET A 1 8.66 33.71 8.58
N THR A 2 8.02 34.83 8.25
CA THR A 2 6.56 34.90 8.02
C THR A 2 6.27 34.72 6.54
N LEU A 3 5.35 33.83 6.20
CA LEU A 3 4.89 33.63 4.82
C LEU A 3 4.01 34.80 4.39
N GLU A 4 4.40 35.52 3.34
CA GLU A 4 3.61 36.62 2.77
C GLU A 4 2.61 36.09 1.72
N PHE A 5 1.39 35.79 2.17
CA PHE A 5 0.36 35.14 1.34
C PHE A 5 0.00 35.93 0.06
N GLU A 6 0.05 37.26 0.10
CA GLU A 6 -0.24 38.13 -1.05
C GLU A 6 0.69 37.86 -2.24
N LYS A 7 1.97 37.54 -1.98
CA LYS A 7 2.95 37.19 -3.03
C LYS A 7 2.63 35.88 -3.74
N LEU A 8 1.72 35.06 -3.19
CA LEU A 8 1.29 33.79 -3.77
C LEU A 8 -0.05 33.89 -4.50
N HIS A 9 -0.77 35.02 -4.41
CA HIS A 9 -2.15 35.12 -4.89
C HIS A 9 -2.31 34.71 -6.36
N ASP A 10 -1.46 35.24 -7.25
CA ASP A 10 -1.52 34.93 -8.69
C ASP A 10 -1.22 33.46 -8.98
N ARG A 11 -0.23 32.88 -8.27
CA ARG A 11 0.13 31.46 -8.41
C ARG A 11 -0.96 30.54 -7.86
N LEU A 12 -1.63 30.92 -6.77
CA LEU A 12 -2.77 30.18 -6.23
C LEU A 12 -3.96 30.20 -7.19
N ASN A 13 -4.24 31.35 -7.82
CA ASN A 13 -5.29 31.47 -8.83
C ASN A 13 -4.97 30.66 -10.09
N GLU A 14 -3.72 30.69 -10.57
CA GLU A 14 -3.25 29.85 -11.67
C GLU A 14 -3.40 28.35 -11.33
N MET A 15 -2.92 27.94 -10.16
CA MET A 15 -3.05 26.57 -9.67
C MET A 15 -4.51 26.12 -9.60
N ALA A 16 -5.41 26.96 -9.09
CA ALA A 16 -6.84 26.65 -9.02
C ALA A 16 -7.45 26.45 -10.42
N ARG A 17 -7.15 27.34 -11.37
CA ARG A 17 -7.63 27.23 -12.76
C ARG A 17 -7.10 25.97 -13.45
N VAL A 18 -5.80 25.72 -13.36
CA VAL A 18 -5.17 24.52 -13.94
C VAL A 18 -5.74 23.24 -13.31
N THR A 19 -5.97 23.25 -12.00
CA THR A 19 -6.54 22.09 -11.30
C THR A 19 -7.98 21.82 -11.74
N ALA A 20 -8.81 22.87 -11.86
CA ALA A 20 -10.17 22.75 -12.37
C ALA A 20 -10.21 22.22 -13.81
N GLN A 21 -9.37 22.75 -14.70
CA GLN A 21 -9.27 22.27 -16.07
C GLN A 21 -8.85 20.79 -16.12
N ARG A 22 -7.79 20.41 -15.39
CA ARG A 22 -7.35 19.01 -15.30
C ARG A 22 -8.44 18.08 -14.78
N GLN A 23 -9.25 18.53 -13.83
CA GLN A 23 -10.37 17.75 -13.32
C GLN A 23 -11.46 17.55 -14.38
N GLN A 24 -11.76 18.58 -15.17
CA GLN A 24 -12.71 18.49 -16.29
C GLN A 24 -12.19 17.58 -17.41
N ASP A 25 -10.93 17.73 -17.79
CA ASP A 25 -10.28 16.89 -18.80
C ASP A 25 -10.31 15.42 -18.35
N ARG A 26 -9.95 15.16 -17.08
CA ARG A 26 -10.02 13.81 -16.49
C ARG A 26 -11.43 13.24 -16.51
N GLY A 27 -12.45 14.04 -16.23
CA GLY A 27 -13.85 13.62 -16.34
C GLY A 27 -14.18 13.17 -17.77
N SER A 28 -13.79 13.97 -18.75
CA SER A 28 -14.01 13.67 -20.18
C SER A 28 -13.29 12.39 -20.61
N TYR A 29 -12.04 12.18 -20.17
CA TYR A 29 -11.31 10.94 -20.44
C TYR A 29 -11.95 9.71 -19.79
N VAL A 30 -12.47 9.84 -18.57
CA VAL A 30 -13.18 8.74 -17.89
C VAL A 30 -14.46 8.40 -18.63
N ASP A 31 -15.21 9.39 -19.08
CA ASP A 31 -16.44 9.17 -19.85
C ASP A 31 -16.16 8.47 -21.18
N GLU A 32 -15.12 8.89 -21.90
CA GLU A 32 -14.66 8.25 -23.13
C GLU A 32 -14.22 6.80 -22.89
N LEU A 33 -13.41 6.56 -21.84
CA LEU A 33 -12.96 5.22 -21.46
C LEU A 33 -14.14 4.31 -21.12
N LEU A 34 -15.10 4.79 -20.33
CA LEU A 34 -16.30 4.03 -19.95
C LEU A 34 -17.18 3.73 -21.16
N ALA A 35 -17.29 4.67 -22.10
CA ALA A 35 -18.01 4.44 -23.36
C ALA A 35 -17.32 3.35 -24.21
N LEU A 36 -16.00 3.41 -24.35
CA LEU A 36 -15.20 2.38 -25.04
C LEU A 36 -15.33 1.02 -24.36
N LEU A 37 -15.24 0.98 -23.03
CA LEU A 37 -15.39 -0.24 -22.25
C LEU A 37 -16.76 -0.87 -22.51
N ARG A 38 -17.86 -0.11 -22.39
CA ARG A 38 -19.21 -0.61 -22.66
C ARG A 38 -19.39 -1.08 -24.11
N ALA A 39 -18.83 -0.35 -25.08
CA ALA A 39 -18.92 -0.71 -26.49
C ALA A 39 -18.17 -2.01 -26.83
N HIS A 40 -17.09 -2.30 -26.10
CA HIS A 40 -16.19 -3.41 -26.40
C HIS A 40 -16.13 -4.50 -25.33
N ALA A 41 -16.95 -4.44 -24.28
CA ALA A 41 -16.89 -5.35 -23.13
C ALA A 41 -16.99 -6.85 -23.47
N ARG A 42 -17.61 -7.19 -24.61
CA ARG A 42 -17.76 -8.57 -25.13
C ARG A 42 -16.96 -8.84 -26.41
N SER A 43 -16.18 -7.86 -26.89
CA SER A 43 -15.44 -7.96 -28.15
C SER A 43 -14.13 -8.74 -27.99
N TRP A 44 -14.20 -9.97 -27.49
CA TRP A 44 -13.03 -10.77 -27.10
C TRP A 44 -11.96 -10.93 -28.18
N PRO A 45 -12.30 -11.16 -29.48
CA PRO A 45 -11.28 -11.20 -30.52
C PRO A 45 -10.52 -9.87 -30.66
N ARG A 46 -11.19 -8.72 -30.47
CA ARG A 46 -10.55 -7.41 -30.49
C ARG A 46 -9.71 -7.15 -29.23
N ILE A 47 -10.22 -7.56 -28.08
CA ILE A 47 -9.49 -7.45 -26.80
C ILE A 47 -8.21 -8.28 -26.87
N ALA A 48 -8.29 -9.52 -27.34
CA ALA A 48 -7.13 -10.39 -27.55
C ALA A 48 -6.11 -9.74 -28.51
N LEU A 49 -6.56 -9.24 -29.66
CA LEU A 49 -5.70 -8.53 -30.60
C LEU A 49 -5.04 -7.28 -30.00
N ALA A 50 -5.78 -6.52 -29.19
CA ALA A 50 -5.25 -5.34 -28.50
C ALA A 50 -4.19 -5.72 -27.45
N LEU A 51 -4.43 -6.79 -26.69
CA LEU A 51 -3.46 -7.35 -25.73
C LEU A 51 -2.19 -7.84 -26.43
N ASP A 52 -2.33 -8.59 -27.53
CA ASP A 52 -1.18 -9.07 -28.31
C ASP A 52 -0.39 -7.91 -28.93
N THR A 53 -1.09 -6.86 -29.37
CA THR A 53 -0.45 -5.62 -29.87
C THR A 53 0.31 -4.91 -28.76
N ALA A 54 -0.27 -4.83 -27.56
CA ALA A 54 0.37 -4.21 -26.40
C ALA A 54 1.61 -5.01 -25.97
N ASP A 55 1.53 -6.33 -25.91
CA ASP A 55 2.68 -7.18 -25.56
C ASP A 55 3.83 -7.05 -26.58
N ALA A 56 3.50 -6.85 -27.86
CA ALA A 56 4.50 -6.71 -28.91
C ALA A 56 5.13 -5.31 -29.00
N ARG A 57 4.44 -4.26 -28.55
CA ARG A 57 4.82 -2.86 -28.84
C ARG A 57 4.96 -1.96 -27.62
N ALA A 58 4.30 -2.29 -26.52
CA ALA A 58 4.33 -1.47 -25.34
C ALA A 58 5.63 -1.67 -24.58
N ASP A 59 6.13 -0.59 -23.99
CA ASP A 59 7.23 -0.68 -23.05
C ASP A 59 6.71 -1.33 -21.76
N GLN A 60 7.25 -2.51 -21.42
CA GLN A 60 6.89 -3.29 -20.23
C GLN A 60 7.14 -2.52 -18.92
N LYS A 61 7.96 -1.46 -18.96
CA LYS A 61 8.12 -0.53 -17.83
C LYS A 61 6.79 0.16 -17.49
N TYR A 62 6.01 0.53 -18.51
CA TYR A 62 4.80 1.34 -18.37
C TYR A 62 3.51 0.53 -18.57
N TYR A 63 3.53 -0.52 -19.39
CA TYR A 63 2.36 -1.38 -19.61
C TYR A 63 2.43 -2.67 -18.79
N ARG A 64 1.63 -2.73 -17.73
CA ARG A 64 1.54 -3.87 -16.80
C ARG A 64 0.10 -4.35 -16.57
N ALA A 65 -0.75 -4.20 -17.58
CA ALA A 65 -2.15 -4.58 -17.48
C ALA A 65 -2.29 -6.09 -17.26
N ALA A 66 -3.20 -6.48 -16.36
CA ALA A 66 -3.58 -7.87 -16.20
C ALA A 66 -4.42 -8.32 -17.40
N ARG A 67 -4.22 -9.57 -17.84
CA ARG A 67 -5.12 -10.20 -18.83
C ARG A 67 -6.42 -10.63 -18.14
N PRO A 68 -7.59 -10.48 -18.78
CA PRO A 68 -8.85 -10.99 -18.26
C PRO A 68 -8.77 -12.49 -17.98
N PHE A 69 -9.38 -12.94 -16.88
CA PHE A 69 -9.32 -14.34 -16.45
C PHE A 69 -10.16 -15.27 -17.33
N SER A 70 -11.32 -14.80 -17.80
CA SER A 70 -12.19 -15.55 -18.71
C SER A 70 -12.78 -14.64 -19.79
N ASP A 71 -13.24 -15.25 -20.88
CA ASP A 71 -14.01 -14.62 -21.95
C ASP A 71 -15.53 -14.90 -21.85
N GLN A 72 -15.99 -15.48 -20.74
CA GLN A 72 -17.37 -15.91 -20.56
C GLN A 72 -18.29 -14.78 -20.07
N GLU A 73 -17.71 -13.78 -19.40
CA GLU A 73 -18.44 -12.69 -18.73
C GLU A 73 -17.94 -11.34 -19.24
N PRO A 74 -18.81 -10.38 -19.61
CA PRO A 74 -18.39 -9.07 -20.10
C PRO A 74 -17.43 -8.34 -19.15
N LEU A 75 -16.45 -7.62 -19.70
CA LEU A 75 -15.47 -6.87 -18.89
C LEU A 75 -16.08 -5.78 -17.99
N ASP A 76 -17.28 -5.29 -18.32
CA ASP A 76 -18.00 -4.27 -17.57
C ASP A 76 -19.10 -4.84 -16.66
N GLN A 77 -19.14 -6.17 -16.49
CA GLN A 77 -20.10 -6.81 -15.60
C GLN A 77 -19.78 -6.47 -14.14
N GLY A 78 -20.69 -5.74 -13.49
CA GLY A 78 -20.70 -5.60 -12.04
C GLY A 78 -21.15 -6.91 -11.39
N ILE A 79 -20.37 -7.39 -10.43
CA ILE A 79 -20.71 -8.55 -9.60
C ILE A 79 -20.92 -8.02 -8.18
N ASP A 80 -22.13 -8.17 -7.66
CA ASP A 80 -22.43 -7.78 -6.29
C ASP A 80 -21.64 -8.66 -5.31
N PRO A 81 -21.04 -8.07 -4.27
CA PRO A 81 -20.34 -8.86 -3.26
C PRO A 81 -21.35 -9.74 -2.49
N PRO A 82 -20.93 -10.91 -2.00
CA PRO A 82 -21.74 -11.66 -1.05
C PRO A 82 -21.96 -10.82 0.23
N PRO A 83 -22.99 -11.13 1.04
CA PRO A 83 -23.16 -10.49 2.34
C PRO A 83 -21.92 -10.68 3.20
N ALA A 84 -21.62 -9.67 4.04
CA ALA A 84 -20.53 -9.77 5.00
C ALA A 84 -20.77 -10.96 5.96
N PRO A 85 -19.70 -11.66 6.37
CA PRO A 85 -19.84 -12.79 7.29
C PRO A 85 -20.33 -12.30 8.66
N GLU A 86 -21.20 -13.09 9.30
CA GLU A 86 -21.73 -12.77 10.65
C GLU A 86 -20.64 -12.70 11.71
N VAL A 87 -19.56 -13.48 11.54
CA VAL A 87 -18.39 -13.50 12.41
C VAL A 87 -17.11 -13.36 11.60
N ALA A 88 -16.17 -12.56 12.10
CA ALA A 88 -14.86 -12.38 11.48
C ALA A 88 -13.82 -11.88 12.50
N THR A 89 -12.54 -12.09 12.20
CA THR A 89 -11.43 -11.50 12.95
C THR A 89 -10.70 -10.50 12.06
N ILE A 90 -10.74 -9.23 12.43
CA ILE A 90 -10.09 -8.15 11.71
C ILE A 90 -8.83 -7.74 12.49
N ILE A 91 -7.70 -7.67 11.80
CA ILE A 91 -6.41 -7.31 12.39
C ILE A 91 -5.93 -6.07 11.64
N ALA A 92 -5.74 -4.96 12.34
CA ALA A 92 -5.16 -3.75 11.76
C ALA A 92 -3.87 -3.41 12.47
N THR A 93 -2.87 -2.96 11.71
CA THR A 93 -1.60 -2.45 12.22
C THR A 93 -1.27 -1.11 11.57
N ASP A 94 -0.59 -0.25 12.33
CA ASP A 94 -0.05 1.02 11.85
C ASP A 94 1.29 1.27 12.56
N GLY A 95 2.22 1.94 11.86
CA GLY A 95 3.57 2.20 12.30
C GLY A 95 3.85 3.69 12.49
N SER A 96 4.43 4.03 13.63
CA SER A 96 4.93 5.38 13.94
C SER A 96 6.43 5.34 14.26
N GLN A 97 7.12 6.47 14.08
CA GLN A 97 8.55 6.57 14.32
C GLN A 97 8.99 7.95 14.82
N ILE A 98 10.05 7.95 15.64
CA ILE A 98 10.85 9.13 15.96
C ILE A 98 12.15 9.02 15.17
N MET A 99 12.45 10.01 14.33
CA MET A 99 13.67 10.05 13.53
C MET A 99 14.89 10.42 14.38
N PRO A 100 16.09 9.96 14.01
CA PRO A 100 17.31 10.35 14.70
C PRO A 100 17.59 11.85 14.52
N ASP A 101 17.92 12.52 15.63
CA ASP A 101 18.28 13.94 15.65
C ASP A 101 19.68 14.11 16.24
N ARG A 102 20.59 14.69 15.46
CA ARG A 102 21.98 14.98 15.87
C ARG A 102 22.08 16.04 16.97
N HIS A 103 21.03 16.82 17.16
CA HIS A 103 20.98 17.90 18.15
C HIS A 103 20.26 17.48 19.43
N ALA A 104 19.68 16.28 19.47
CA ALA A 104 19.09 15.74 20.68
C ALA A 104 20.18 15.41 21.72
N ALA A 105 19.79 15.37 23.00
CA ALA A 105 20.70 15.02 24.09
C ALA A 105 21.26 13.58 23.99
N TYR A 106 20.54 12.71 23.28
CA TYR A 106 20.94 11.34 22.99
C TYR A 106 20.59 11.02 21.53
N LEU A 107 21.49 10.34 20.83
CA LEU A 107 21.25 9.87 19.47
C LEU A 107 20.49 8.54 19.52
N TYR A 108 19.25 8.51 19.03
CA TYR A 108 18.40 7.32 18.98
C TYR A 108 17.32 7.48 17.91
N TYR A 109 16.70 6.38 17.52
CA TYR A 109 15.40 6.39 16.86
C TYR A 109 14.48 5.36 17.53
N LEU A 110 13.17 5.56 17.37
CA LEU A 110 12.15 4.68 17.90
C LEU A 110 11.23 4.28 16.76
N VAL A 111 10.97 2.99 16.61
CA VAL A 111 9.87 2.47 15.82
C VAL A 111 8.82 1.94 16.79
N ASN A 112 7.56 2.27 16.57
CA ASN A 112 6.47 1.72 17.36
C ASN A 112 5.34 1.27 16.44
N ILE A 113 5.09 -0.04 16.42
CA ILE A 113 3.97 -0.63 15.71
C ILE A 113 2.80 -0.78 16.68
N GLY A 114 1.71 -0.08 16.39
CA GLY A 114 0.43 -0.26 17.06
C GLY A 114 -0.46 -1.21 16.26
N GLY A 115 -1.37 -1.89 16.94
CA GLY A 115 -2.38 -2.67 16.25
C GLY A 115 -3.60 -2.97 17.11
N ILE A 116 -4.64 -3.45 16.46
CA ILE A 116 -5.89 -3.85 17.09
C ILE A 116 -6.42 -5.12 16.43
N VAL A 117 -6.87 -6.07 17.26
CA VAL A 117 -7.65 -7.22 16.82
C VAL A 117 -9.11 -6.96 17.18
N TYR A 118 -9.98 -6.97 16.19
CA TYR A 118 -11.42 -6.81 16.34
C TYR A 118 -12.14 -8.11 15.99
N PHE A 119 -12.87 -8.65 16.95
CA PHE A 119 -13.65 -9.89 16.81
C PHE A 119 -15.10 -9.54 16.43
N HIS A 120 -15.33 -9.31 15.14
CA HIS A 120 -16.65 -9.00 14.60
C HIS A 120 -17.64 -10.14 14.90
N GLY A 121 -18.82 -9.79 15.42
CA GLY A 121 -19.93 -10.72 15.69
C GLY A 121 -19.72 -11.70 16.85
N ASP A 122 -18.54 -11.71 17.47
CA ASP A 122 -18.14 -12.73 18.46
C ASP A 122 -18.30 -12.27 19.93
N GLY A 123 -18.70 -11.01 20.15
CA GLY A 123 -18.92 -10.45 21.49
C GLY A 123 -17.65 -10.23 22.33
N ARG A 124 -16.48 -10.74 21.89
CA ARG A 124 -15.19 -10.46 22.53
C ARG A 124 -14.82 -8.98 22.36
N PRO A 125 -14.27 -8.31 23.39
CA PRO A 125 -13.80 -6.94 23.25
C PRO A 125 -12.63 -6.87 22.27
N PRO A 126 -12.44 -5.74 21.57
CA PRO A 126 -11.24 -5.52 20.77
C PRO A 126 -9.97 -5.63 21.62
N HIS A 127 -8.90 -6.16 21.05
CA HIS A 127 -7.61 -6.30 21.69
C HIS A 127 -6.57 -5.38 21.06
N PRO A 128 -6.31 -4.19 21.64
CA PRO A 128 -5.22 -3.32 21.21
C PRO A 128 -3.88 -3.83 21.72
N PHE A 129 -2.82 -3.62 20.94
CA PHE A 129 -1.45 -3.95 21.31
C PHE A 129 -0.45 -2.97 20.69
N THR A 130 0.76 -2.92 21.26
CA THR A 130 1.88 -2.08 20.77
C THR A 130 3.20 -2.83 20.87
N GLN A 131 4.11 -2.60 19.94
CA GLN A 131 5.46 -3.16 19.90
C GLN A 131 6.46 -2.03 19.66
N PRO A 132 6.92 -1.34 20.72
CA PRO A 132 7.95 -0.31 20.61
C PRO A 132 9.34 -0.94 20.56
N GLU A 133 10.21 -0.40 19.71
CA GLU A 133 11.60 -0.80 19.58
C GLU A 133 12.52 0.43 19.50
N LEU A 134 13.35 0.59 20.55
CA LEU A 134 14.31 1.68 20.67
C LEU A 134 15.67 1.24 20.14
N ARG A 135 16.26 2.06 19.29
CA ARG A 135 17.57 1.84 18.68
C ARG A 135 18.47 3.02 18.97
N PHE A 136 19.74 2.74 19.24
CA PHE A 136 20.76 3.74 19.55
C PHE A 136 22.13 3.17 19.17
N PRO A 137 23.11 4.01 18.78
CA PRO A 137 24.46 3.58 18.45
C PRO A 137 25.17 3.03 19.69
N ARG A 138 26.03 2.02 19.51
CA ARG A 138 26.75 1.39 20.63
C ARG A 138 28.16 1.92 20.81
N ASP A 139 28.74 2.49 19.77
CA ASP A 139 30.06 3.10 19.76
C ASP A 139 30.14 4.28 18.76
N GLU A 140 31.28 4.97 18.73
CA GLU A 140 31.50 6.16 17.88
C GLU A 140 31.49 5.84 16.37
N ALA A 141 31.72 4.58 15.98
CA ALA A 141 31.66 4.20 14.57
C ALA A 141 30.20 4.08 14.09
N ASP A 142 29.31 3.59 14.96
CA ASP A 142 27.87 3.48 14.69
C ASP A 142 27.17 4.85 14.54
N ASP A 143 27.67 5.91 15.19
CA ASP A 143 27.05 7.25 15.20
C ASP A 143 26.79 7.83 13.80
N ALA A 144 27.78 7.69 12.90
CA ALA A 144 27.71 8.24 11.56
C ALA A 144 26.66 7.53 10.69
N ASP A 145 26.59 6.20 10.78
CA ASP A 145 25.63 5.38 10.06
C ASP A 145 24.21 5.61 10.59
N PHE A 146 24.07 5.82 11.89
CA PHE A 146 22.80 6.11 12.54
C PHE A 146 22.12 7.37 11.97
N LEU A 147 22.90 8.42 11.71
CA LEU A 147 22.40 9.69 11.17
C LEU A 147 22.07 9.64 9.67
N LEU A 148 22.72 8.77 8.90
CA LEU A 148 22.46 8.60 7.47
C LEU A 148 21.25 7.68 7.19
N SER A 149 20.74 7.01 8.22
CA SER A 149 19.73 5.96 8.13
C SER A 149 18.26 6.43 8.12
N SER A 150 17.94 7.72 8.04
CA SER A 150 16.54 8.20 8.14
C SER A 150 15.56 7.51 7.16
N GLY A 151 16.00 7.24 5.92
CA GLY A 151 15.24 6.42 4.97
C GLY A 151 15.12 4.95 5.39
N ALA A 152 16.18 4.38 5.96
CA ALA A 152 16.19 3.02 6.49
C ALA A 152 15.28 2.84 7.72
N VAL A 153 15.10 3.87 8.57
CA VAL A 153 14.14 3.84 9.68
C VAL A 153 12.71 3.71 9.18
N SER A 154 12.35 4.39 8.08
CA SER A 154 11.02 4.27 7.48
C SER A 154 10.82 2.86 6.88
N ILE A 155 11.83 2.33 6.20
CA ILE A 155 11.81 0.96 5.66
C ILE A 155 11.72 -0.08 6.80
N GLU A 156 12.43 0.12 7.92
CA GLU A 156 12.34 -0.75 9.10
C GLU A 156 10.94 -0.74 9.67
N ARG A 157 10.34 0.44 9.87
CA ARG A 157 8.95 0.57 10.31
C ARG A 157 8.00 -0.20 9.41
N ASP A 158 8.09 0.00 8.09
CA ASP A 158 7.21 -0.67 7.13
C ASP A 158 7.35 -2.20 7.21
N LYS A 159 8.60 -2.70 7.32
CA LYS A 159 8.87 -4.14 7.53
C LYS A 159 8.29 -4.67 8.83
N GLN A 160 8.45 -3.92 9.93
CA GLN A 160 7.90 -4.32 11.22
C GLN A 160 6.37 -4.34 11.18
N GLU A 161 5.72 -3.38 10.52
CA GLU A 161 4.26 -3.31 10.40
C GLU A 161 3.68 -4.60 9.77
N ILE A 162 4.15 -4.98 8.57
CA ILE A 162 3.70 -6.21 7.90
C ILE A 162 4.05 -7.47 8.72
N GLN A 163 5.23 -7.51 9.36
CA GLN A 163 5.64 -8.65 10.17
C GLN A 163 4.75 -8.82 11.40
N THR A 164 4.43 -7.74 12.09
CA THR A 164 3.55 -7.74 13.27
C THR A 164 2.13 -8.16 12.90
N LEU A 165 1.61 -7.68 11.77
CA LEU A 165 0.33 -8.13 11.24
C LEU A 165 0.35 -9.63 10.91
N ALA A 166 1.37 -10.08 10.18
CA ALA A 166 1.52 -11.48 9.79
C ALA A 166 1.70 -12.43 10.99
N ASN A 167 2.44 -12.00 12.01
CA ASN A 167 2.60 -12.73 13.26
C ASN A 167 1.27 -12.84 14.02
N THR A 168 0.52 -11.74 14.11
CA THR A 168 -0.79 -11.71 14.77
C THR A 168 -1.78 -12.61 14.03
N ALA A 169 -1.83 -12.54 12.70
CA ALA A 169 -2.68 -13.40 11.88
C ALA A 169 -2.32 -14.88 12.06
N TRP A 170 -1.02 -15.21 12.07
CA TRP A 170 -0.54 -16.57 12.33
C TRP A 170 -0.92 -17.09 13.72
N ASN A 171 -0.81 -16.27 14.75
CA ASN A 171 -1.19 -16.66 16.10
C ASN A 171 -2.70 -16.93 16.23
N LEU A 172 -3.51 -16.32 15.37
CA LEU A 172 -4.97 -16.49 15.31
C LEU A 172 -5.43 -17.48 14.21
N ARG A 173 -4.50 -18.21 13.58
CA ARG A 173 -4.77 -19.11 12.43
C ARG A 173 -5.70 -20.29 12.74
N ASP A 174 -5.78 -20.68 14.00
CA ASP A 174 -6.60 -21.83 14.44
C ASP A 174 -8.07 -21.45 14.71
N ALA A 175 -8.42 -20.15 14.65
CA ALA A 175 -9.80 -19.69 14.74
C ALA A 175 -10.59 -20.06 13.47
N ALA A 176 -11.85 -20.47 13.63
CA ALA A 176 -12.72 -20.89 12.53
C ALA A 176 -13.27 -19.72 11.68
N ALA A 177 -13.28 -18.51 12.23
CA ALA A 177 -13.85 -17.34 11.56
C ALA A 177 -12.92 -16.81 10.44
N PRO A 178 -13.49 -16.25 9.35
CA PRO A 178 -12.72 -15.53 8.34
C PRO A 178 -11.84 -14.43 8.96
N ARG A 179 -10.65 -14.23 8.40
CA ARG A 179 -9.68 -13.25 8.88
C ARG A 179 -9.33 -12.24 7.81
N LEU A 180 -9.27 -10.97 8.19
CA LEU A 180 -8.82 -9.87 7.36
C LEU A 180 -7.73 -9.08 8.08
N GLY A 181 -6.53 -9.08 7.51
CA GLY A 181 -5.46 -8.16 7.86
C GLY A 181 -5.57 -6.88 7.05
N ILE A 182 -5.45 -5.72 7.70
CA ILE A 182 -5.47 -4.39 7.09
C ILE A 182 -4.19 -3.65 7.48
N LEU A 183 -3.47 -3.17 6.47
CA LEU A 183 -2.31 -2.29 6.62
C LEU A 183 -2.71 -0.84 6.34
N ASP A 184 -2.10 0.12 7.06
CA ASP A 184 -2.11 1.53 6.64
C ASP A 184 -0.93 1.83 5.71
N GLN A 185 -0.72 0.93 4.74
CA GLN A 185 0.39 0.98 3.78
C GLN A 185 -0.06 0.48 2.41
N ARG A 186 0.82 0.69 1.43
CA ARG A 186 0.66 0.15 0.09
C ARG A 186 0.62 -1.38 0.16
N LEU A 187 -0.34 -2.00 -0.51
CA LEU A 187 -0.41 -3.45 -0.63
C LEU A 187 0.82 -3.99 -1.39
N LEU A 188 1.21 -3.30 -2.47
CA LEU A 188 2.40 -3.59 -3.25
C LEU A 188 3.54 -2.69 -2.78
N TYR A 189 4.53 -3.30 -2.12
CA TYR A 189 5.69 -2.58 -1.63
C TYR A 189 6.75 -2.44 -2.72
N TRP A 190 7.05 -1.19 -3.06
CA TRP A 190 8.19 -0.82 -3.89
C TRP A 190 9.02 0.23 -3.12
N PRO A 191 10.19 -0.14 -2.56
CA PRO A 191 11.02 0.84 -1.89
C PRO A 191 11.45 1.89 -2.93
N ILE A 192 11.11 3.14 -2.65
CA ILE A 192 11.55 4.27 -3.46
C ILE A 192 13.08 4.36 -3.31
N GLY A 193 13.84 4.01 -4.36
CA GLY A 193 15.29 4.21 -4.40
C GLY A 193 16.18 3.00 -4.76
N GLY A 194 15.62 1.83 -5.09
CA GLY A 194 16.44 0.68 -5.53
C GLY A 194 16.83 0.76 -7.02
N SER A 195 18.12 0.62 -7.33
CA SER A 195 18.62 0.43 -8.70
C SER A 195 18.05 -0.84 -9.33
N GLU A 196 17.66 -0.76 -10.60
CA GLU A 196 17.08 -1.86 -11.38
C GLU A 196 17.95 -3.14 -11.31
N GLY A 197 17.36 -4.29 -10.91
CA GLY A 197 17.91 -5.62 -11.21
C GLY A 197 18.14 -6.60 -10.05
N GLN A 198 18.18 -6.15 -8.80
CA GLN A 198 18.20 -7.05 -7.63
C GLN A 198 16.87 -6.94 -6.88
N ILE A 199 16.27 -8.09 -6.53
CA ILE A 199 15.19 -8.10 -5.53
C ILE A 199 15.80 -7.53 -4.26
N ASN A 200 15.46 -6.27 -3.97
CA ASN A 200 15.85 -5.62 -2.73
C ASN A 200 15.39 -6.54 -1.58
N GLU A 201 16.29 -6.87 -0.66
CA GLU A 201 16.02 -7.72 0.50
C GLU A 201 14.77 -7.25 1.26
N ASP A 202 14.51 -5.95 1.30
CA ASP A 202 13.32 -5.35 1.90
C ASP A 202 12.02 -5.80 1.20
N VAL A 203 12.03 -5.88 -0.14
CA VAL A 203 10.89 -6.41 -0.92
C VAL A 203 10.70 -7.89 -0.59
N ALA A 204 11.79 -8.65 -0.45
CA ALA A 204 11.69 -10.06 -0.06
C ALA A 204 11.12 -10.23 1.36
N VAL A 205 11.49 -9.36 2.32
CA VAL A 205 10.88 -9.34 3.67
C VAL A 205 9.38 -9.06 3.58
N TRP A 206 8.99 -8.04 2.81
CA TRP A 206 7.58 -7.70 2.62
C TRP A 206 6.78 -8.86 2.04
N LEU A 207 7.27 -9.46 0.95
CA LEU A 207 6.64 -10.61 0.30
C LEU A 207 6.54 -11.83 1.24
N ARG A 208 7.53 -12.06 2.11
CA ARG A 208 7.43 -13.11 3.15
C ARG A 208 6.33 -12.80 4.16
N GLY A 209 6.17 -11.52 4.54
CA GLY A 209 5.06 -11.07 5.39
C GLY A 209 3.71 -11.36 4.73
N MET A 210 3.50 -10.92 3.48
CA MET A 210 2.28 -11.20 2.71
C MET A 210 2.01 -12.71 2.60
N THR A 211 3.06 -13.48 2.31
CA THR A 211 2.98 -14.95 2.21
C THR A 211 2.54 -15.56 3.53
N LYS A 212 3.09 -15.12 4.66
CA LYS A 212 2.71 -15.60 5.98
C LYS A 212 1.25 -15.26 6.34
N VAL A 213 0.75 -14.07 5.96
CA VAL A 213 -0.67 -13.72 6.12
C VAL A 213 -1.54 -14.70 5.32
N ARG A 214 -1.22 -14.92 4.05
CA ARG A 214 -1.92 -15.89 3.20
C ARG A 214 -1.89 -17.30 3.80
N ASP A 215 -0.72 -17.77 4.23
CA ASP A 215 -0.53 -19.11 4.77
C ASP A 215 -1.21 -19.31 6.14
N SER A 216 -1.50 -18.21 6.87
CA SER A 216 -2.37 -18.24 8.05
C SER A 216 -3.86 -18.38 7.71
N GLY A 217 -4.23 -18.36 6.43
CA GLY A 217 -5.62 -18.36 5.97
C GLY A 217 -6.32 -17.02 6.20
N ALA A 218 -5.58 -15.92 6.26
CA ALA A 218 -6.13 -14.57 6.34
C ALA A 218 -6.05 -13.86 4.98
N LEU A 219 -7.02 -13.01 4.70
CA LEU A 219 -6.98 -12.05 3.60
C LEU A 219 -6.13 -10.85 4.00
N LEU A 220 -5.49 -10.20 3.03
CA LEU A 220 -4.69 -8.98 3.27
C LEU A 220 -5.24 -7.84 2.43
N ALA A 221 -5.44 -6.69 3.08
CA ALA A 221 -5.84 -5.44 2.45
C ALA A 221 -4.82 -4.33 2.76
N GLY A 222 -4.59 -3.49 1.76
CA GLY A 222 -3.78 -2.27 1.81
C GLY A 222 -4.15 -1.42 0.59
N TYR A 223 -3.72 -0.16 0.54
CA TYR A 223 -4.06 0.69 -0.60
C TYR A 223 -3.15 0.41 -1.81
N ILE A 224 -3.62 0.73 -3.01
CA ILE A 224 -2.79 0.76 -4.22
C ILE A 224 -2.65 2.23 -4.59
N ASP A 225 -1.40 2.70 -4.65
CA ASP A 225 -1.16 4.09 -5.02
C ASP A 225 -1.54 4.36 -6.47
N ARG A 226 -1.80 5.64 -6.79
CA ARG A 226 -2.05 6.02 -8.18
C ARG A 226 -0.83 5.60 -9.02
N PRO A 227 -1.03 4.86 -10.12
CA PRO A 227 0.05 4.58 -11.05
C PRO A 227 0.69 5.91 -11.50
N LEU A 228 2.02 5.98 -11.44
CA LEU A 228 2.80 7.10 -11.97
C LEU A 228 2.68 7.18 -13.50
#